data_AF-A0A0K9PN69-F1
#
_entry.id   AF-A0A0K9PN69-F1
#
_cell.length_a   1.000
_cell.length_b   1.000
_cell.length_c   1.000
_cell.angle_alpha   90.00
_cell.angle_beta   90.00
_cell.angle_gamma   90.00
#
_symmetry.space_group_name_H-M   'P 1'
#
loop_
_entity.id
_entity.type
_entity.pdbx_description
1 polymer ?
#
loop_
_entity_poly.entity_id
_entity_poly.type
_entity_poly.pdbx_seq_one_letter_code
_entity_poly.pdbx_strand_id
1 'polypeptide(L)'
;MEAILTYHSRTEVKKRKPKKNSHLTKPKKNRTGYTFYFINQFPKIKAYKFGSQKEILMHIGYQWRNLSCFRKSIYEKKAAKDKERYLKEMKIYNDKQKSVPEEKKEQKGNKNIRVLSTSKRTFQSIPGSINKM
;
A
#
# COMPACT_ATOMS: atom_id res chain seq x y z
N MET A 1 38.56 4.07 -36.06
CA MET A 1 38.43 4.01 -34.59
C MET A 1 37.02 3.54 -34.28
N GLU A 2 36.82 2.23 -34.11
CA GLU A 2 35.50 1.63 -33.89
C GLU A 2 35.15 1.72 -32.40
N ALA A 3 34.10 2.47 -32.06
CA ALA A 3 33.62 2.59 -30.68
C ALA A 3 32.59 1.48 -30.38
N ILE A 4 33.00 0.51 -29.57
CA ILE A 4 32.14 -0.53 -28.99
C ILE A 4 31.20 0.14 -27.98
N LEU A 5 29.96 0.43 -28.38
CA LEU A 5 28.89 0.75 -27.42
C LEU A 5 28.25 -0.56 -26.95
N THR A 6 28.75 -1.02 -25.81
CA THR A 6 28.26 -2.17 -25.05
C THR A 6 26.75 -2.08 -24.84
N TYR A 7 26.03 -2.95 -25.54
CA TYR A 7 24.60 -3.21 -25.41
C TYR A 7 24.28 -3.60 -23.97
N HIS A 8 23.73 -2.67 -23.19
CA HIS A 8 23.23 -2.97 -21.86
C HIS A 8 21.94 -3.78 -22.02
N SER A 9 22.01 -5.04 -21.63
CA SER A 9 20.97 -6.06 -21.76
C SER A 9 19.62 -5.56 -21.25
N ARG A 10 18.66 -5.53 -22.18
CA ARG A 10 17.23 -5.42 -21.93
C ARG A 10 16.85 -6.47 -20.89
N THR A 11 16.54 -6.05 -19.67
CA THR A 11 16.08 -6.92 -18.59
C THR A 11 14.88 -7.76 -19.06
N GLU A 12 15.09 -9.05 -19.20
CA GLU A 12 14.05 -10.05 -19.52
C GLU A 12 12.91 -9.97 -18.49
N VAL A 13 11.76 -9.44 -18.91
CA VAL A 13 10.53 -9.44 -18.11
C VAL A 13 10.04 -10.88 -18.01
N LYS A 14 10.40 -11.58 -16.92
CA LYS A 14 9.89 -12.94 -16.62
C LYS A 14 8.35 -12.94 -16.71
N LYS A 15 7.81 -13.53 -17.78
CA LYS A 15 6.37 -13.75 -17.97
C LYS A 15 5.84 -14.59 -16.80
N ARG A 16 5.01 -13.96 -15.96
CA ARG A 16 4.33 -14.65 -14.86
C ARG A 16 3.32 -15.64 -15.44
N LYS A 17 3.40 -16.92 -15.03
CA LYS A 17 2.41 -17.93 -15.38
C LYS A 17 1.00 -17.42 -14.99
N PRO A 18 -0.03 -17.58 -15.84
CA PRO A 18 -1.39 -17.20 -15.51
C PRO A 18 -1.83 -18.01 -14.29
N LYS A 19 -2.23 -17.32 -13.22
CA LYS A 19 -2.80 -17.98 -12.05
C LYS A 19 -4.13 -18.59 -12.48
N LYS A 20 -4.21 -19.92 -12.48
CA LYS A 20 -5.45 -20.69 -12.56
C LYS A 20 -6.47 -20.05 -11.60
N ASN A 21 -7.74 -19.98 -12.02
CA ASN A 21 -8.86 -19.19 -11.47
C ASN A 21 -9.27 -19.47 -10.00
N SER A 22 -8.32 -19.73 -9.11
CA SER A 22 -8.45 -19.86 -7.65
C SER A 22 -9.04 -18.62 -6.97
N HIS A 23 -9.27 -17.54 -7.72
CA HIS A 23 -9.73 -16.25 -7.22
C HIS A 23 -11.25 -16.08 -7.21
N LEU A 24 -12.03 -16.93 -7.90
CA LEU A 24 -13.49 -16.80 -7.92
C LEU A 24 -14.17 -17.38 -6.68
N THR A 25 -13.54 -18.33 -6.00
CA THR A 25 -14.12 -18.98 -4.82
C THR A 25 -13.76 -18.26 -3.52
N LYS A 26 -12.55 -17.69 -3.42
CA LYS A 26 -12.06 -17.05 -2.20
C LYS A 26 -12.56 -15.60 -2.08
N PRO A 27 -13.18 -15.22 -0.94
CA PRO A 27 -13.54 -13.83 -0.64
C PRO A 27 -12.36 -12.88 -0.79
N LYS A 28 -12.61 -11.71 -1.40
CA LYS A 28 -11.59 -10.67 -1.55
C LYS A 28 -11.32 -10.01 -0.20
N LYS A 29 -10.05 -9.83 0.14
CA LYS A 29 -9.61 -9.19 1.40
C LYS A 29 -10.35 -7.88 1.67
N ASN A 30 -10.55 -7.60 2.96
CA ASN A 30 -11.11 -6.33 3.40
C ASN A 30 -10.25 -5.14 2.95
N ARG A 31 -10.91 -4.03 2.67
CA ARG A 31 -10.35 -2.75 2.26
C ARG A 31 -10.01 -1.93 3.51
N THR A 32 -8.87 -1.25 3.46
CA THR A 32 -8.45 -0.31 4.51
C THR A 32 -9.12 1.06 4.31
N GLY A 33 -9.09 1.93 5.32
CA GLY A 33 -9.62 3.29 5.22
C GLY A 33 -8.98 4.07 4.07
N TYR A 34 -7.65 3.95 3.93
CA TYR A 34 -6.93 4.51 2.79
C TYR A 34 -7.45 4.01 1.44
N THR A 35 -7.81 2.72 1.33
CA THR A 35 -8.33 2.17 0.07
C THR A 35 -9.67 2.82 -0.29
N PHE A 36 -10.56 3.05 0.68
CA PHE A 36 -11.80 3.77 0.46
C PHE A 36 -11.57 5.23 0.05
N TYR A 37 -10.61 5.90 0.70
CA TYR A 37 -10.21 7.25 0.32
C TYR A 37 -9.70 7.28 -1.12
N PHE A 38 -8.78 6.38 -1.47
CA PHE A 38 -8.20 6.27 -2.80
C PHE A 38 -9.26 6.06 -3.88
N ILE A 39 -10.20 5.13 -3.69
CA ILE A 39 -11.27 4.85 -4.66
C ILE A 39 -12.16 6.07 -4.91
N ASN A 40 -12.40 6.89 -3.88
CA ASN A 40 -13.21 8.11 -4.01
C ASN A 40 -12.42 9.27 -4.65
N GLN A 41 -11.15 9.44 -4.30
CA GLN A 41 -10.34 10.59 -4.74
C GLN A 41 -9.67 10.39 -6.09
N PHE A 42 -9.26 9.16 -6.40
CA PHE A 42 -8.56 8.86 -7.66
C PHE A 42 -9.34 9.26 -8.91
N PRO A 43 -10.63 8.90 -9.09
CA PRO A 43 -11.37 9.31 -10.29
C PRO A 43 -11.55 10.82 -10.37
N LYS A 44 -11.73 11.51 -9.23
CA LYS A 44 -11.84 12.96 -9.17
C LYS A 44 -10.56 13.62 -9.67
N ILE A 45 -9.42 13.27 -9.08
CA ILE A 45 -8.13 13.86 -9.45
C ILE A 45 -7.74 13.48 -10.88
N LYS A 46 -8.05 12.26 -11.33
CA LYS A 46 -7.82 11.82 -12.70
C LYS A 46 -8.64 12.61 -13.72
N ALA A 47 -9.86 13.04 -13.37
CA ALA A 47 -10.69 13.84 -14.26
C ALA A 47 -10.16 15.28 -14.43
N TYR A 48 -9.62 15.88 -13.37
CA TYR A 48 -9.14 17.27 -13.41
C TYR A 48 -7.68 17.41 -13.86
N LYS A 49 -6.83 16.40 -13.60
CA LYS A 49 -5.39 16.51 -13.79
C LYS A 49 -4.91 15.67 -14.96
N PHE A 50 -4.44 16.34 -16.01
CA PHE A 50 -3.65 15.74 -17.08
C PHE A 50 -2.21 15.54 -16.59
N GLY A 51 -1.98 14.47 -15.84
CA GLY A 51 -0.67 14.14 -15.29
C GLY A 51 -0.43 12.63 -15.28
N SER A 52 0.81 12.22 -15.08
CA SER A 52 1.15 10.80 -15.00
C SER A 52 0.39 10.15 -13.84
N GLN A 53 -0.09 8.90 -14.02
CA GLN A 53 -0.77 8.16 -12.95
C GLN A 53 0.08 8.08 -11.67
N LYS A 54 1.41 8.06 -11.81
CA LYS A 54 2.37 8.08 -10.70
C LYS A 54 2.24 9.35 -9.85
N GLU A 55 2.07 10.51 -10.49
CA GLU A 55 1.93 11.81 -9.81
C GLU A 55 0.62 11.88 -9.05
N ILE A 56 -0.46 11.39 -9.66
CA ILE A 56 -1.78 11.28 -9.03
C ILE A 56 -1.70 10.41 -7.77
N LEU A 57 -1.06 9.23 -7.88
CA LEU A 57 -0.85 8.32 -6.76
C LEU A 57 -0.04 8.97 -5.62
N MET A 58 1.04 9.67 -5.96
CA MET A 58 1.87 10.38 -4.98
C MET A 58 1.09 11.49 -4.27
N HIS A 59 0.29 12.25 -5.02
CA HIS A 59 -0.54 13.32 -4.49
C HIS A 59 -1.60 12.79 -3.52
N ILE A 60 -2.29 11.71 -3.87
CA ILE A 60 -3.29 11.08 -2.98
C ILE A 60 -2.64 10.55 -1.70
N GLY A 61 -1.45 9.95 -1.80
CA GLY A 61 -0.70 9.48 -0.63
C GLY A 61 -0.26 10.62 0.29
N TYR A 62 0.11 11.77 -0.28
CA TYR A 62 0.41 12.98 0.49
C TYR A 62 -0.85 13.51 1.20
N GLN A 63 -1.96 13.66 0.48
CA GLN A 63 -3.22 14.12 1.07
C GLN A 63 -3.69 13.21 2.21
N TRP A 64 -3.59 11.89 2.05
CA TRP A 64 -3.97 10.96 3.11
C TRP A 64 -3.16 11.16 4.39
N ARG A 65 -1.84 11.37 4.29
CA ARG A 65 -1.00 11.61 5.47
C ARG A 65 -1.41 12.89 6.20
N ASN A 66 -1.74 13.94 5.45
CA ASN A 66 -2.13 15.25 5.99
C ASN A 66 -3.62 15.39 6.30
N LEU A 67 -4.42 14.37 6.03
CA LEU A 67 -5.85 14.38 6.34
C LEU A 67 -6.06 14.41 7.87
N SER A 68 -6.99 15.23 8.34
CA SER A 68 -7.32 15.33 9.77
C SER A 68 -7.84 14.00 10.32
N CYS A 69 -7.61 13.76 11.62
CA CYS A 69 -8.05 12.54 12.30
C CYS A 69 -9.56 12.31 12.18
N PHE A 70 -10.36 13.39 12.25
CA PHE A 70 -11.81 13.32 12.05
C PHE A 70 -12.19 12.80 10.65
N ARG A 71 -11.58 13.35 9.60
CA ARG A 71 -11.85 12.92 8.22
C ARG A 71 -11.35 11.49 7.98
N LYS A 72 -10.19 11.12 8.54
CA LYS A 72 -9.68 9.74 8.51
C LYS A 72 -10.64 8.76 9.18
N SER A 73 -11.20 9.13 10.34
CA SER A 73 -12.14 8.30 11.11
C SER A 73 -13.35 7.85 10.29
N ILE A 74 -13.88 8.71 9.40
CA ILE A 74 -15.00 8.33 8.50
C ILE A 74 -14.63 7.13 7.63
N TYR A 75 -13.40 7.09 7.11
CA TYR A 75 -12.92 5.99 6.28
C TYR A 75 -12.52 4.76 7.10
N GLU A 76 -12.03 4.96 8.32
CA GLU A 76 -11.74 3.87 9.25
C GLU A 76 -13.01 3.15 9.70
N LYS A 77 -14.10 3.88 9.97
CA LYS A 77 -15.42 3.30 10.23
C LYS A 77 -15.91 2.46 9.04
N LYS A 78 -15.69 2.93 7.81
CA LYS A 78 -15.99 2.14 6.58
C LYS A 78 -15.12 0.88 6.49
N ALA A 79 -13.84 0.98 6.86
CA ALA A 79 -12.93 -0.17 6.89
C ALA A 79 -13.30 -1.20 7.95
N ALA A 80 -13.81 -0.76 9.12
CA ALA A 80 -14.31 -1.65 10.15
C ALA A 80 -15.52 -2.46 9.66
N LYS A 81 -16.50 -1.80 9.04
CA LYS A 81 -17.64 -2.48 8.41
C LYS A 81 -17.21 -3.46 7.32
N ASP A 82 -16.22 -3.09 6.51
CA ASP A 82 -15.70 -3.98 5.47
C ASP A 82 -14.91 -5.17 6.02
N LYS A 83 -14.26 -5.00 7.18
CA LYS A 83 -13.62 -6.09 7.92
C LYS A 83 -14.66 -7.12 8.38
N GLU A 84 -15.79 -6.67 8.93
CA GLU A 84 -16.88 -7.56 9.33
C GLU A 84 -17.45 -8.33 8.14
N ARG A 85 -17.68 -7.66 7.00
CA ARG A 85 -18.10 -8.30 5.74
C ARG A 85 -17.14 -9.42 5.35
N TYR A 86 -15.83 -9.12 5.30
CA TYR A 86 -14.82 -10.11 4.92
C TYR A 86 -14.77 -11.29 5.90
N LEU A 87 -14.92 -11.05 7.21
CA LEU A 87 -14.97 -12.13 8.21
C LEU A 87 -16.19 -13.05 8.00
N LYS A 88 -17.36 -12.49 7.71
CA LYS A 88 -18.57 -13.27 7.40
C LYS A 88 -18.39 -14.09 6.12
N GLU A 89 -17.91 -13.46 5.05
CA GLU A 89 -17.66 -14.14 3.77
C GLU A 89 -16.60 -15.24 3.93
N MET A 90 -15.52 -15.00 4.70
CA MET A 90 -14.48 -15.99 4.97
C MET A 90 -14.96 -17.15 5.82
N LYS A 91 -15.87 -16.92 6.77
CA LYS A 91 -16.49 -18.00 7.55
C LYS A 91 -17.27 -18.93 6.62
N ILE A 92 -18.14 -18.36 5.77
CA ILE A 92 -18.91 -19.12 4.77
C ILE A 92 -17.96 -19.87 3.81
N TYR A 93 -16.89 -19.22 3.35
CA TYR A 93 -15.90 -19.85 2.50
C TYR A 93 -15.23 -21.03 3.19
N ASN A 94 -14.75 -20.86 4.43
CA ASN A 94 -14.10 -21.93 5.18
C ASN A 94 -15.04 -23.10 5.46
N ASP A 95 -16.31 -22.84 5.76
CA ASP A 95 -17.32 -23.88 5.98
C ASP A 95 -17.59 -24.67 4.69
N LYS A 96 -17.67 -23.99 3.53
CA LYS A 96 -17.76 -24.64 2.21
C LYS A 96 -16.51 -25.41 1.80
N GLN A 97 -15.34 -25.00 2.28
CA GLN A 97 -14.08 -25.73 2.04
C GLN A 97 -13.92 -26.92 2.99
N LYS A 98 -14.52 -26.93 4.19
CA LYS A 98 -14.49 -28.13 5.05
C LYS A 98 -15.25 -29.30 4.45
N SER A 99 -16.27 -29.04 3.62
CA SER A 99 -16.97 -30.07 2.85
C SER A 99 -16.22 -30.53 1.58
N VAL A 100 -15.05 -29.97 1.26
CA VAL A 100 -14.23 -30.32 0.07
C VAL A 100 -12.75 -30.34 0.46
N PRO A 101 -12.08 -31.50 0.57
CA PRO A 101 -10.68 -31.52 1.01
C PRO A 101 -9.76 -30.91 -0.06
N GLU A 102 -9.20 -29.71 0.17
CA GLU A 102 -7.78 -29.38 -0.14
C GLU A 102 -7.28 -27.94 0.14
N GLU A 103 -6.02 -27.92 0.58
CA GLU A 103 -4.94 -26.91 0.53
C GLU A 103 -5.11 -25.50 1.15
N LYS A 104 -4.60 -25.38 2.38
CA LYS A 104 -4.19 -24.12 3.00
C LYS A 104 -2.97 -23.53 2.28
N LYS A 105 -3.14 -22.41 1.56
CA LYS A 105 -2.04 -21.49 1.22
C LYS A 105 -2.10 -20.24 2.09
N GLU A 106 -1.32 -20.33 3.15
CA GLU A 106 -0.94 -19.29 4.10
C GLU A 106 -0.34 -18.08 3.36
N GLN A 107 -0.96 -16.91 3.55
CA GLN A 107 -0.44 -15.66 3.01
C GLN A 107 0.57 -15.10 4.01
N LYS A 108 1.85 -15.34 3.71
CA LYS A 108 3.00 -14.64 4.28
C LYS A 108 2.70 -13.14 4.40
N GLY A 109 2.50 -12.68 5.63
CA GLY A 109 2.60 -11.29 6.00
C GLY A 109 4.05 -10.86 5.78
N ASN A 110 4.30 -10.11 4.72
CA ASN A 110 5.53 -9.35 4.57
C ASN A 110 5.34 -8.28 3.50
N LYS A 111 5.03 -7.05 3.94
CA LYS A 111 5.43 -5.80 3.26
C LYS A 111 5.54 -4.67 4.29
N ASN A 112 6.78 -4.42 4.71
CA ASN A 112 7.35 -3.12 5.04
C ASN A 112 6.37 -2.07 5.56
N ILE A 113 6.24 -1.98 6.89
CA ILE A 113 6.05 -0.68 7.51
C ILE A 113 7.37 0.06 7.24
N ARG A 114 7.39 0.91 6.20
CA ARG A 114 8.38 1.99 6.16
C ARG A 114 8.01 2.92 7.30
N VAL A 115 8.48 2.58 8.49
CA VAL A 115 8.65 3.54 9.57
C VAL A 115 9.43 4.67 8.93
N LEU A 116 8.79 5.83 8.74
CA LEU A 116 9.54 7.02 8.41
C LEU A 116 10.50 7.20 9.58
N SER A 117 11.78 7.15 9.26
CA SER A 117 12.90 7.52 10.11
C SER A 117 12.52 8.73 10.96
N THR A 118 12.29 8.51 12.26
CA THR A 118 12.41 9.59 13.24
C THR A 118 13.89 9.84 13.42
N SER A 119 14.51 10.49 12.44
CA SER A 119 15.80 11.13 12.67
C SER A 119 15.54 12.23 13.68
N LYS A 120 15.97 11.99 14.93
CA LYS A 120 16.16 13.03 15.92
C LYS A 120 17.23 13.96 15.35
N ARG A 121 16.81 14.99 14.61
CA ARG A 121 17.66 16.12 14.26
C ARG A 121 17.83 16.91 15.54
N THR A 122 18.83 16.55 16.33
CA THR A 122 19.24 17.27 17.54
C THR A 122 19.72 18.66 17.12
N PHE A 123 18.99 19.70 17.50
CA PHE A 123 19.51 21.06 17.51
C PHE A 123 20.69 21.08 18.48
N GLN A 124 21.91 21.26 17.97
CA GLN A 124 23.06 21.55 18.82
C GLN A 124 22.83 22.92 19.43
N SER A 125 22.58 22.93 20.74
CA SER A 125 22.72 24.12 21.57
C SER A 125 24.17 24.56 21.52
N ILE A 126 24.39 25.83 21.22
CA ILE A 126 25.67 26.52 21.40
C ILE A 126 25.86 26.72 22.91
N PRO A 127 26.99 26.32 23.51
CA PRO A 127 27.47 26.97 24.72
C PRO A 127 28.71 27.77 24.37
N GLY A 128 28.59 29.09 24.47
CA GLY A 128 29.74 29.93 24.74
C GLY A 128 30.26 29.62 26.15
N SER A 129 31.58 29.45 26.27
CA SER A 129 32.28 29.76 27.51
C SER A 129 33.73 30.10 27.17
N ILE A 130 34.00 31.39 27.30
CA ILE A 130 35.32 31.99 27.42
C ILE A 130 35.90 31.51 28.75
N ASN A 131 37.15 31.03 28.75
CA ASN A 131 38.19 31.34 29.73
C ASN A 131 39.45 30.48 29.46
N LYS A 132 40.53 31.13 29.04
CA LYS A 132 41.91 30.64 29.13
C LYS A 132 42.55 31.33 30.33
N MET A 133 43.16 30.55 31.23
CA MET A 133 44.35 30.93 31.97
C MET A 133 45.48 30.02 31.50
#